data_AF-A0A1G5V5Z4-F1
#
_entry.id   AF-A0A1G5V5Z4-F1
#
_cell.length_a   1.000
_cell.length_b   1.000
_cell.length_c   1.000
_cell.angle_alpha   90.00
_cell.angle_beta   90.00
_cell.angle_gamma   90.00
#
_symmetry.space_group_name_H-M   'P 1'
#
loop_
_entity.id
_entity.type
_entity.pdbx_description
1 polymer ?
#
loop_
_entity_poly.entity_id
_entity_poly.type
_entity_poly.pdbx_seq_one_letter_code
_entity_poly.pdbx_strand_id
1 'polypeptide(L)'
;MYLSDFSRHANHAARERRRIAMRGVVPNGASVWSEAEDATCRRLHPDYATLVKALPSRTRRAIQMRCGILGLCAGSTPWTGKERTQFRKMYASTPREQLLQAFPNRTQRSLERQAARMGLLRAKPGYKPTGNELLDQLREQCFRQKITMVDLDTFANTKRYFTGKCWRGNRGTYNYRAILQCIKALGGRLTIEWIDL
;
A
#
# COMPACT_ATOMS: atom_id res chain seq x y z
N MET A 1 -28.86 -3.09 17.40
CA MET A 1 -28.21 -4.42 17.32
C MET A 1 -28.75 -5.23 18.50
N TYR A 2 -29.61 -6.22 18.26
CA TYR A 2 -30.42 -6.84 19.32
C TYR A 2 -29.68 -8.02 19.99
N LEU A 3 -29.94 -8.25 21.28
CA LEU A 3 -29.42 -9.39 22.06
C LEU A 3 -29.76 -10.76 21.45
N SER A 4 -30.88 -10.84 20.72
CA SER A 4 -31.31 -12.02 19.97
C SER A 4 -30.35 -12.41 18.85
N ASP A 5 -29.67 -11.44 18.23
CA ASP A 5 -28.71 -11.72 17.16
C ASP A 5 -27.43 -12.31 17.74
N PHE A 6 -26.96 -11.82 18.89
CA PHE A 6 -25.81 -12.37 19.60
C PHE A 6 -26.05 -13.83 20.04
N SER A 7 -27.23 -14.12 20.60
CA SER A 7 -27.56 -15.48 21.03
C SER A 7 -27.69 -16.46 19.86
N ARG A 8 -28.26 -16.01 18.72
CA ARG A 8 -28.32 -16.79 17.49
C ARG A 8 -26.94 -17.10 16.92
N HIS A 9 -26.04 -16.11 16.83
CA HIS A 9 -24.67 -16.31 16.36
C HIS A 9 -23.88 -17.25 17.30
N ALA A 10 -24.04 -17.10 18.62
CA ALA A 10 -23.39 -17.97 19.61
C ALA A 10 -23.86 -19.43 19.48
N ASN A 11 -25.17 -19.65 19.34
CA ASN A 11 -25.75 -20.98 19.15
C ASN A 11 -25.32 -21.61 17.82
N HIS A 12 -25.23 -20.82 16.76
CA HIS A 12 -24.70 -21.27 15.47
C HIS A 12 -23.24 -21.73 15.59
N ALA A 13 -22.39 -20.90 16.18
CA ALA A 13 -20.97 -21.21 16.40
C ALA A 13 -20.77 -22.44 17.30
N ALA A 14 -21.64 -22.67 18.29
CA ALA A 14 -21.60 -23.86 19.13
C ALA A 14 -21.92 -25.15 18.33
N ARG A 15 -22.94 -25.11 17.47
CA ARG A 15 -23.28 -26.24 16.59
C ARG A 15 -22.18 -26.54 15.58
N GLU A 16 -21.58 -25.51 14.99
CA GLU A 16 -20.45 -25.68 14.07
C GLU A 16 -19.24 -26.28 14.77
N ARG A 17 -18.88 -25.81 15.96
CA ARG A 17 -17.80 -26.41 16.77
C ARG A 17 -18.03 -27.89 17.05
N ARG A 18 -19.27 -28.28 17.41
CA ARG A 18 -19.64 -29.70 17.58
C ARG A 18 -19.47 -30.50 16.29
N ARG A 19 -19.91 -29.95 15.15
CA ARG A 19 -19.76 -30.60 13.83
C ARG A 19 -18.29 -30.76 13.44
N ILE A 20 -17.47 -29.74 13.68
CA ILE A 20 -16.02 -29.76 13.41
C ILE A 20 -15.34 -30.81 14.30
N ALA A 21 -15.69 -30.89 15.59
CA ALA A 21 -15.15 -31.89 16.50
C ALA A 21 -15.51 -33.33 16.07
N MET A 22 -16.75 -33.56 15.64
CA MET A 22 -17.16 -34.89 15.14
C MET A 22 -16.50 -35.28 13.82
N ARG A 23 -16.38 -34.33 12.88
CA ARG A 23 -15.87 -34.62 11.52
C ARG A 23 -14.35 -34.53 11.41
N GLY A 24 -13.68 -33.84 12.34
CA GLY A 24 -12.25 -33.56 12.25
C GLY A 24 -11.86 -32.63 11.09
N VAL A 25 -12.84 -31.98 10.44
CA VAL A 25 -12.65 -31.13 9.26
C VAL A 25 -13.45 -29.84 9.45
N VAL A 26 -12.81 -28.70 9.16
CA VAL A 26 -13.48 -27.39 9.15
C VAL A 26 -14.35 -27.24 7.89
N PRO A 27 -15.37 -26.36 7.88
CA PRO A 27 -16.31 -26.24 6.75
C PRO A 27 -15.66 -25.98 5.38
N ASN A 28 -14.42 -25.47 5.35
CA ASN A 28 -13.65 -25.26 4.12
C ASN A 28 -12.92 -26.52 3.61
N GLY A 29 -13.14 -27.69 4.23
CA GLY A 29 -12.53 -28.97 3.85
C GLY A 29 -11.14 -29.23 4.45
N ALA A 30 -10.55 -28.29 5.20
CA ALA A 30 -9.25 -28.52 5.83
C ALA A 30 -9.35 -29.37 7.10
N SER A 31 -8.40 -30.28 7.30
CA SER A 31 -8.30 -31.08 8.52
C SER A 31 -8.02 -30.21 9.75
N VAL A 32 -8.64 -30.52 10.88
CA VAL A 32 -8.39 -29.88 12.19
C VAL A 32 -6.99 -30.27 12.68
N TRP A 33 -6.29 -29.33 13.34
CA TRP A 33 -5.00 -29.61 13.95
C TRP A 33 -5.15 -30.52 15.16
N SER A 34 -4.43 -31.63 15.18
CA SER A 34 -4.37 -32.53 16.33
C SER A 34 -3.31 -32.09 17.34
N GLU A 35 -3.45 -32.53 18.59
CA GLU A 35 -2.47 -32.26 19.66
C GLU A 35 -1.09 -32.85 19.35
N ALA A 36 -1.03 -34.00 18.65
CA ALA A 36 0.21 -34.62 18.21
C ALA A 36 0.96 -33.77 17.17
N GLU A 37 0.23 -33.16 16.23
CA GLU A 37 0.80 -32.21 15.27
C GLU A 37 1.34 -30.96 15.99
N ASP A 38 0.61 -30.43 16.98
CA ASP A 38 1.05 -29.29 17.78
C ASP A 38 2.30 -29.61 18.63
N ALA A 39 2.36 -30.79 19.24
CA ALA A 39 3.53 -31.26 19.98
C ALA A 39 4.76 -31.37 19.05
N THR A 40 4.57 -31.85 17.83
CA THR A 40 5.60 -31.88 16.79
C THR A 40 6.06 -30.48 16.41
N CYS A 41 5.13 -29.52 16.26
CA CYS A 41 5.45 -28.11 16.05
C CYS A 41 6.30 -27.52 17.19
N ARG A 42 5.97 -27.79 18.45
CA ARG A 42 6.74 -27.28 19.61
C ARG A 42 8.14 -27.87 19.68
N ARG A 43 8.31 -29.16 19.34
CA ARG A 43 9.58 -29.88 19.45
C ARG A 43 10.58 -29.53 18.34
N LEU A 44 10.10 -29.34 17.11
CA LEU A 44 10.97 -29.18 15.93
C LEU A 44 11.16 -27.73 15.49
N HIS A 45 10.41 -26.77 16.05
CA HIS A 45 10.64 -25.35 15.79
C HIS A 45 12.03 -24.93 16.30
N PRO A 46 12.82 -24.12 15.54
CA PRO A 46 12.47 -23.35 14.34
C PRO A 46 12.76 -24.03 12.99
N ASP A 47 13.13 -25.32 12.96
CA ASP A 47 13.49 -26.00 11.71
C ASP A 47 12.26 -26.38 10.88
N TYR A 48 11.89 -25.49 9.96
CA TYR A 48 10.79 -25.70 9.03
C TYR A 48 11.03 -26.81 8.01
N ALA A 49 12.29 -27.16 7.68
CA ALA A 49 12.56 -28.22 6.73
C ALA A 49 12.20 -29.58 7.34
N THR A 50 12.58 -29.79 8.60
CA THR A 50 12.23 -31.00 9.34
C THR A 50 10.74 -31.05 9.68
N LEU A 51 10.11 -29.90 10.00
CA LEU A 51 8.66 -29.84 10.22
C LEU A 51 7.83 -30.26 9.00
N VAL A 52 8.21 -29.82 7.79
CA VAL A 52 7.50 -30.19 6.56
C VAL A 52 7.61 -31.69 6.28
N LYS A 53 8.75 -32.31 6.60
CA LYS A 53 8.93 -33.78 6.50
C LYS A 53 8.10 -34.53 7.53
N ALA A 54 8.02 -34.03 8.76
CA ALA A 54 7.27 -34.65 9.84
C ALA A 54 5.74 -34.51 9.69
N LEU A 55 5.27 -33.50 8.94
CA LEU A 55 3.85 -33.20 8.72
C LEU A 55 3.52 -33.13 7.22
N PRO A 56 3.60 -34.25 6.47
CA PRO A 56 3.44 -34.25 5.02
C PRO A 56 2.01 -33.89 4.56
N SER A 57 1.02 -34.08 5.43
CA SER A 57 -0.38 -33.66 5.20
C SER A 57 -0.58 -32.14 5.27
N ARG A 58 0.41 -31.39 5.77
CA ARG A 58 0.31 -29.94 5.99
C ARG A 58 1.27 -29.18 5.08
N THR A 59 0.76 -28.14 4.45
CA THR A 59 1.61 -27.24 3.67
C THR A 59 2.54 -26.46 4.60
N ARG A 60 3.74 -26.10 4.12
CA ARG A 60 4.68 -25.23 4.85
C ARG A 60 4.02 -23.97 5.40
N ARG A 61 3.10 -23.37 4.65
CA ARG A 61 2.34 -22.18 5.04
C ARG A 61 1.41 -22.45 6.22
N ALA A 62 0.72 -23.60 6.23
CA ALA A 62 -0.15 -24.00 7.34
C ALA A 62 0.66 -24.20 8.63
N ILE A 63 1.83 -24.85 8.54
CA ILE A 63 2.76 -25.04 9.66
C ILE A 63 3.22 -23.68 10.22
N GLN A 64 3.65 -22.75 9.36
CA GLN A 64 4.05 -21.41 9.80
C GLN A 64 2.93 -20.66 10.53
N MET A 65 1.70 -20.71 10.01
CA MET A 65 0.54 -20.12 10.67
C MET A 65 0.27 -20.77 12.02
N ARG A 66 0.37 -22.10 12.10
CA ARG A 66 0.15 -22.83 13.36
C ARG A 66 1.22 -22.50 14.40
N CYS A 67 2.50 -22.49 14.03
CA CYS A 67 3.58 -22.04 14.91
C CYS A 67 3.34 -20.61 15.42
N GLY A 68 2.82 -19.72 14.58
CA GLY A 68 2.41 -18.37 14.99
C GLY A 68 1.25 -18.37 15.99
N ILE A 69 0.22 -19.19 15.78
CA ILE A 69 -0.91 -19.35 16.70
C ILE A 69 -0.46 -19.95 18.04
N LEU A 70 0.47 -20.89 18.02
CA LEU A 70 1.06 -21.51 19.21
C LEU A 70 2.04 -20.60 19.97
N GLY A 71 2.29 -19.38 19.46
CA GLY A 71 3.20 -18.43 20.09
C GLY A 71 4.69 -18.80 19.96
N LEU A 72 5.03 -19.73 19.07
CA LEU A 72 6.43 -20.16 18.84
C LEU A 72 7.21 -19.12 18.03
N CYS A 73 6.53 -18.39 17.16
CA CYS A 73 7.15 -17.31 16.39
C CYS A 73 7.30 -16.05 17.26
N ALA A 74 8.46 -15.39 17.16
CA ALA A 74 8.66 -14.08 17.78
C ALA A 74 7.58 -13.09 17.34
N GLY A 75 6.93 -12.45 18.32
CA GLY A 75 5.94 -11.41 18.06
C GLY A 75 6.56 -10.20 17.36
N SER A 76 5.72 -9.41 16.67
CA SER A 76 6.18 -8.14 16.14
C SER A 76 6.51 -7.20 17.30
N THR A 77 7.73 -6.68 17.36
CA THR A 77 8.12 -5.67 18.35
C THR A 77 7.14 -4.50 18.31
N PRO A 78 6.59 -4.03 19.46
CA PRO A 78 5.70 -2.88 19.47
C PRO A 78 6.45 -1.61 19.05
N TRP A 79 5.74 -0.65 18.47
CA TRP A 79 6.30 0.67 18.14
C TRP A 79 6.34 1.55 19.39
N THR A 80 7.51 2.08 19.71
CA THR A 80 7.68 3.05 20.80
C THR A 80 7.12 4.42 20.42
N GLY A 81 6.86 5.29 21.40
CA GLY A 81 6.41 6.67 21.15
C GLY A 81 7.46 7.51 20.39
N LYS A 82 8.75 7.31 20.73
CA LYS A 82 9.88 7.96 20.06
C LYS A 82 9.98 7.55 18.59
N GLU A 83 9.94 6.24 18.30
CA GLU A 83 9.96 5.73 16.92
C GLU A 83 8.80 6.30 16.10
N ARG A 84 7.58 6.35 16.65
CA ARG A 84 6.41 6.91 15.94
C ARG A 84 6.57 8.39 15.61
N THR A 85 7.15 9.15 16.53
CA THR A 85 7.37 10.59 16.34
C THR A 85 8.43 10.84 15.27
N GLN A 86 9.53 10.10 15.32
CA GLN A 86 10.58 10.14 14.30
C GLN A 86 10.04 9.71 12.93
N PHE A 87 9.30 8.61 12.88
CA PHE A 87 8.72 8.08 11.66
C PHE A 87 7.75 9.07 11.00
N ARG A 88 6.90 9.75 11.78
CA ARG A 88 6.01 10.79 11.26
C ARG A 88 6.75 11.91 10.54
N LYS A 89 7.90 12.34 11.07
CA LYS A 89 8.69 13.43 10.48
C LYS A 89 9.39 13.00 9.19
N MET A 90 9.87 11.76 9.13
CA MET A 90 10.70 11.27 8.02
C MET A 90 9.89 10.67 6.87
N TYR A 91 8.73 10.06 7.14
CA TYR A 91 8.06 9.19 6.16
C TYR A 91 7.70 9.87 4.84
N ALA A 92 7.29 11.15 4.90
CA ALA A 92 6.79 11.88 3.74
C ALA A 92 7.89 12.20 2.71
N SER A 93 9.08 12.59 3.17
CA SER A 93 10.17 13.13 2.34
C SER A 93 11.35 12.17 2.17
N THR A 94 11.61 11.29 3.13
CA THR A 94 12.80 10.44 3.12
C THR A 94 12.66 9.26 2.15
N PRO A 95 13.69 8.94 1.33
CA PRO A 95 13.68 7.75 0.49
C PRO A 95 13.62 6.46 1.33
N ARG A 96 13.19 5.37 0.70
CA ARG A 96 12.91 4.11 1.43
C ARG A 96 14.16 3.53 2.09
N GLU A 97 15.31 3.63 1.43
CA GLU A 97 16.59 3.11 1.91
C GLU A 97 17.04 3.81 3.19
N GLN A 98 16.99 5.14 3.21
CA GLN A 98 17.31 5.93 4.41
C GLN A 98 16.32 5.68 5.55
N LEU A 99 15.03 5.42 5.25
CA LEU A 99 14.08 4.99 6.29
C LEU A 99 14.46 3.63 6.89
N LEU A 100 14.95 2.68 6.08
CA LEU A 100 15.40 1.38 6.60
C LEU A 100 16.67 1.53 7.44
N GLN A 101 17.58 2.42 7.06
CA GLN A 101 18.76 2.75 7.87
C GLN A 101 18.39 3.41 9.21
N ALA A 102 17.37 4.28 9.22
CA ALA A 102 16.88 4.93 10.45
C ALA A 102 16.14 3.96 11.39
N PHE A 103 15.62 2.85 10.86
CA PHE A 103 14.88 1.83 11.63
C PHE A 103 15.43 0.42 11.34
N PRO A 104 16.68 0.10 11.75
CA PRO A 104 17.36 -1.14 11.37
C PRO A 104 16.65 -2.40 11.90
N ASN A 105 15.91 -2.28 13.01
CA ASN A 105 15.13 -3.35 13.60
C ASN A 105 13.75 -3.55 12.95
N ARG A 106 13.43 -2.79 11.89
CA ARG A 106 12.12 -2.80 11.24
C ARG A 106 12.26 -3.22 9.79
N THR A 107 11.41 -4.16 9.38
CA THR A 107 11.28 -4.51 7.98
C THR A 107 10.50 -3.43 7.22
N GLN A 108 10.71 -3.33 5.90
CA GLN A 108 9.95 -2.43 5.03
C GLN A 108 8.43 -2.61 5.21
N ARG A 109 7.98 -3.85 5.30
CA ARG A 109 6.56 -4.18 5.52
C ARG A 109 6.03 -3.65 6.85
N SER A 110 6.85 -3.63 7.90
CA SER A 110 6.49 -3.03 9.19
C SER A 110 6.31 -1.51 9.05
N LEU A 111 7.21 -0.83 8.32
CA LEU A 111 7.12 0.61 8.06
C LEU A 111 5.86 0.96 7.27
N GLU A 112 5.56 0.22 6.20
CA GLU A 112 4.36 0.44 5.37
C GLU A 112 3.07 0.24 6.15
N ARG A 113 2.98 -0.83 6.96
CA ARG A 113 1.83 -1.07 7.84
C ARG A 113 1.66 0.05 8.86
N GLN A 114 2.77 0.54 9.42
CA GLN A 114 2.72 1.63 10.39
C GLN A 114 2.27 2.94 9.75
N ALA A 115 2.74 3.25 8.54
CA ALA A 115 2.28 4.42 7.79
C ALA A 115 0.78 4.36 7.50
N ALA A 116 0.28 3.20 7.05
CA ALA A 116 -1.14 2.99 6.84
C ALA A 116 -1.95 3.19 8.12
N ARG A 117 -1.49 2.62 9.25
CA ARG A 117 -2.13 2.80 10.57
C ARG A 117 -2.14 4.25 11.04
N MET A 118 -1.11 5.03 10.69
CA MET A 118 -0.99 6.43 11.05
C MET A 118 -1.61 7.39 10.02
N GLY A 119 -2.16 6.88 8.91
CA GLY A 119 -2.69 7.70 7.81
C GLY A 119 -1.64 8.54 7.08
N LEU A 120 -0.36 8.14 7.14
CA LEU A 120 0.73 8.89 6.53
C LEU A 120 0.84 8.55 5.04
N LEU A 121 0.93 9.59 4.21
CA LEU A 121 1.16 9.48 2.79
C LEU A 121 2.56 9.97 2.45
N ARG A 122 3.17 9.37 1.42
CA ARG A 122 4.41 9.87 0.85
C ARG A 122 4.14 11.13 0.02
N ALA A 123 5.11 12.04 -0.01
CA ALA A 123 5.05 13.17 -0.94
C ALA A 123 4.96 12.63 -2.38
N LYS A 124 3.99 13.15 -3.14
CA LYS A 124 3.87 12.80 -4.56
C LYS A 124 5.11 13.38 -5.27
N PRO A 125 5.82 12.58 -6.08
CA PRO A 125 6.88 13.14 -6.91
C PRO A 125 6.28 14.17 -7.88
N GLY A 126 7.07 15.18 -8.23
CA GLY A 126 6.72 16.12 -9.27
C GLY A 126 6.44 15.42 -10.60
N TYR A 127 5.83 16.17 -11.52
CA TYR A 127 5.59 15.67 -12.86
C TYR A 127 6.91 15.45 -13.60
N LYS A 128 7.06 14.27 -14.22
CA LYS A 128 8.20 14.02 -15.12
C LYS A 128 8.19 15.03 -16.28
N PRO A 129 9.37 15.54 -16.69
CA PRO A 129 9.48 16.43 -17.84
C PRO A 129 9.05 15.69 -19.10
N THR A 130 8.47 16.44 -20.02
CA THR A 130 7.91 15.99 -21.29
C THR A 130 8.86 16.35 -22.44
N GLY A 131 9.77 17.30 -22.22
CA GLY A 131 10.69 17.83 -23.24
C GLY A 131 10.14 19.07 -23.95
N ASN A 132 8.95 19.54 -23.58
CA ASN A 132 8.38 20.81 -24.04
C ASN A 132 8.36 21.77 -22.84
N GLU A 133 9.12 22.85 -22.94
CA GLU A 133 9.33 23.79 -21.82
C GLU A 133 8.04 24.42 -21.34
N LEU A 134 7.15 24.86 -22.25
CA LEU A 134 5.88 25.48 -21.88
C LEU A 134 4.99 24.52 -21.08
N LEU A 135 4.88 23.28 -21.55
CA LEU A 135 4.08 22.27 -20.86
C LEU A 135 4.72 21.86 -19.53
N ASP A 136 6.04 21.77 -19.46
CA ASP A 136 6.75 21.37 -18.25
C ASP A 136 6.68 22.47 -17.18
N GLN A 137 6.82 23.75 -17.55
CA GLN A 137 6.57 24.89 -16.66
C GLN A 137 5.13 24.92 -16.16
N LEU A 138 4.15 24.72 -17.05
CA LEU A 138 2.73 24.62 -16.65
C LEU A 138 2.51 23.51 -15.63
N ARG A 139 3.08 22.32 -15.87
CA ARG A 139 2.97 21.17 -14.97
C ARG A 139 3.65 21.44 -13.63
N GLU A 140 4.80 22.11 -13.63
CA GLU A 140 5.48 22.52 -12.41
C GLU A 140 4.63 23.50 -11.59
N GLN A 141 4.03 24.52 -12.23
CA GLN A 141 3.12 25.44 -11.54
C GLN A 141 1.90 24.72 -10.96
N CYS A 142 1.33 23.75 -11.69
CA CYS A 142 0.24 22.93 -11.17
C CYS A 142 0.66 22.16 -9.91
N PHE A 143 1.87 21.59 -9.91
CA PHE A 143 2.40 20.89 -8.74
C PHE A 143 2.58 21.84 -7.54
N ARG A 144 3.09 23.06 -7.77
CA ARG A 144 3.24 24.10 -6.73
C ARG A 144 1.89 24.53 -6.14
N GLN A 145 0.87 24.72 -6.98
CA GLN A 145 -0.47 25.16 -6.56
C GLN A 145 -1.40 24.02 -6.12
N LYS A 146 -0.93 22.75 -6.15
CA LYS A 146 -1.72 21.54 -5.88
C LYS A 146 -2.92 21.36 -6.81
N ILE A 147 -2.84 21.91 -8.02
CA ILE A 147 -3.85 21.77 -9.07
C ILE A 147 -3.61 20.46 -9.83
N THR A 148 -4.67 19.73 -10.12
CA THR A 148 -4.59 18.44 -10.80
C THR A 148 -4.70 18.59 -12.32
N MET A 149 -4.31 17.55 -13.06
CA MET A 149 -4.46 17.56 -14.52
C MET A 149 -5.93 17.53 -14.97
N VAL A 150 -6.85 17.09 -14.11
CA VAL A 150 -8.30 17.12 -14.37
C VAL A 150 -8.81 18.56 -14.33
N ASP A 151 -8.29 19.35 -13.40
CA ASP A 151 -8.61 20.77 -13.30
C ASP A 151 -8.12 21.53 -14.54
N LEU A 152 -6.94 21.17 -15.08
CA LEU A 152 -6.45 21.73 -16.36
C LEU A 152 -7.38 21.42 -17.54
N ASP A 153 -7.86 20.18 -17.62
CA ASP A 153 -8.84 19.80 -18.65
C ASP A 153 -10.11 20.66 -18.53
N THR A 154 -10.52 20.97 -17.31
CA THR A 154 -11.65 21.88 -17.03
C THR A 154 -11.36 23.32 -17.46
N PHE A 155 -10.16 23.85 -17.15
CA PHE A 155 -9.78 25.23 -17.51
C PHE A 155 -9.65 25.46 -19.02
N ALA A 156 -9.11 24.48 -19.76
CA ALA A 156 -8.97 24.56 -21.21
C ALA A 156 -10.24 24.13 -21.97
N ASN A 157 -11.30 23.70 -21.28
CA ASN A 157 -12.47 23.04 -21.86
C ASN A 157 -12.06 21.87 -22.79
N THR A 158 -11.05 21.10 -22.36
CA THR A 158 -10.59 19.89 -23.05
C THR A 158 -11.11 18.67 -22.31
N LYS A 159 -11.51 17.62 -23.05
CA LYS A 159 -12.09 16.43 -22.41
C LYS A 159 -11.06 15.65 -21.58
N ARG A 160 -10.00 15.16 -22.22
CA ARG A 160 -8.99 14.28 -21.60
C ARG A 160 -7.59 14.58 -22.12
N TYR A 161 -7.33 15.81 -22.56
CA TYR A 161 -6.04 16.14 -23.16
C TYR A 161 -4.91 16.02 -22.13
N PHE A 162 -5.08 16.65 -20.96
CA PHE A 162 -4.11 16.63 -19.86
C PHE A 162 -4.13 15.33 -19.07
N THR A 163 -5.32 14.83 -18.77
CA THR A 163 -5.50 13.58 -18.03
C THR A 163 -5.02 12.37 -18.84
N GLY A 164 -5.36 12.32 -20.13
CA GLY A 164 -4.99 11.25 -21.06
C GLY A 164 -3.57 11.36 -21.60
N LYS A 165 -2.85 12.46 -21.33
CA LYS A 165 -1.50 12.73 -21.83
C LYS A 165 -1.43 12.58 -23.35
N CYS A 166 -2.39 13.16 -24.07
CA CYS A 166 -2.56 12.99 -25.51
C CYS A 166 -1.37 13.51 -26.35
N TRP A 167 -0.42 14.22 -25.75
CA TRP A 167 0.86 14.59 -26.36
C TRP A 167 1.90 13.45 -26.39
N ARG A 168 1.64 12.32 -25.71
CA ARG A 168 2.57 11.18 -25.69
C ARG A 168 2.28 10.21 -26.83
N GLY A 169 3.35 9.61 -27.37
CA GLY A 169 3.28 8.55 -28.39
C GLY A 169 3.45 9.07 -29.81
N ASN A 170 3.45 8.15 -30.78
CA ASN A 170 3.87 8.44 -32.16
C ASN A 170 2.94 9.42 -32.92
N ARG A 171 1.69 9.58 -32.46
CA ARG A 171 0.71 10.53 -33.01
C ARG A 171 0.40 11.68 -32.04
N GLY A 172 1.13 11.76 -30.92
CA GLY A 172 0.90 12.77 -29.90
C GLY A 172 1.46 14.11 -30.34
N THR A 173 0.63 15.15 -30.30
CA THR A 173 1.06 16.52 -30.62
C THR A 173 0.79 17.46 -29.44
N TYR A 174 1.63 18.48 -29.33
CA TYR A 174 1.45 19.55 -28.34
C TYR A 174 0.37 20.52 -28.82
N ASN A 175 -0.73 20.59 -28.07
CA ASN A 175 -1.82 21.51 -28.34
C ASN A 175 -1.52 22.82 -27.61
N TYR A 176 -0.76 23.70 -28.28
CA TYR A 176 -0.36 24.99 -27.73
C TYR A 176 -1.56 25.85 -27.32
N ARG A 177 -2.70 25.77 -28.03
CA ARG A 177 -3.91 26.51 -27.65
C ARG A 177 -4.42 26.11 -26.26
N ALA A 178 -4.51 24.80 -25.99
CA ALA A 178 -4.94 24.31 -24.69
C ALA A 178 -3.94 24.67 -23.58
N ILE A 179 -2.64 24.55 -23.88
CA ILE A 179 -1.56 24.92 -22.94
C ILE A 179 -1.63 26.41 -22.60
N LEU A 180 -1.75 27.29 -23.59
CA LEU A 180 -1.82 28.74 -23.39
C LEU A 180 -3.09 29.16 -22.63
N GLN A 181 -4.23 28.52 -22.92
CA GLN A 181 -5.47 28.77 -22.17
C GLN A 181 -5.29 28.44 -20.69
N CYS A 182 -4.64 27.32 -20.36
CA CYS A 182 -4.31 26.97 -18.98
C CYS A 182 -3.32 27.94 -18.35
N ILE A 183 -2.25 28.34 -19.06
CA ILE A 183 -1.28 29.32 -18.54
C ILE A 183 -1.99 30.63 -18.19
N LYS A 184 -2.87 31.12 -19.07
CA LYS A 184 -3.68 32.32 -18.82
C LYS A 184 -4.62 32.14 -17.62
N ALA A 185 -5.28 30.98 -17.50
CA ALA A 185 -6.19 30.68 -16.38
C ALA A 185 -5.46 30.63 -15.03
N LEU A 186 -4.19 30.21 -15.02
CA LEU A 186 -3.34 30.19 -13.83
C LEU A 186 -2.63 31.53 -13.56
N GLY A 187 -2.95 32.58 -14.33
CA GLY A 187 -2.37 33.92 -14.17
C GLY A 187 -0.97 34.10 -14.78
N GLY A 188 -0.49 33.14 -15.58
CA GLY A 188 0.76 33.25 -16.31
C GLY A 188 0.64 34.18 -17.52
N ARG A 189 1.75 34.81 -17.91
CA ARG A 189 1.89 35.63 -19.12
C ARG A 189 2.98 35.04 -20.00
N LEU A 190 2.70 34.96 -21.30
CA LEU A 190 3.69 34.57 -22.31
C LEU A 190 4.21 35.86 -22.94
N THR A 191 5.51 36.10 -22.87
CA THR A 191 6.20 37.15 -23.63
C THR A 191 6.95 36.51 -24.79
N ILE A 192 6.90 37.17 -25.95
CA ILE A 192 7.69 36.80 -27.11
C ILE A 192 8.75 37.88 -27.24
N GLU A 193 10.01 37.49 -27.08
CA GLU A 193 11.17 38.36 -27.26
C GLU A 193 11.86 37.95 -28.55
N TRP A 194 12.00 38.89 -29.48
CA TRP A 194 12.80 38.72 -30.68
C TRP A 194 14.19 39.26 -30.35
N ILE A 195 15.21 38.41 -30.51
CA ILE A 195 16.59 38.86 -30.39
C ILE A 195 16.95 39.43 -31.75
N ASP A 196 17.12 40.75 -31.83
CA ASP A 196 17.67 41.38 -33.02
C ASP A 196 19.11 40.89 -33.20
N LEU A 197 19.37 40.24 -34.35
CA LEU A 197 20.67 39.64 -34.72
C LEU A 197 21.74 40.70 -34.95
#